data_AF-A0A9E2EBQ6-F1
#
_entry.id   AF-A0A9E2EBQ6-F1
#
_cell.length_a   1.000
_cell.length_b   1.000
_cell.length_c   1.000
_cell.angle_alpha   90.00
_cell.angle_beta   90.00
_cell.angle_gamma   90.00
#
_symmetry.space_group_name_H-M   'P 1'
#
loop_
_entity.id
_entity.type
_entity.pdbx_description
1 polymer ?
#
loop_
_entity_poly.entity_id
_entity_poly.type
_entity_poly.pdbx_seq_one_letter_code
_entity_poly.pdbx_strand_id
1 'polypeptide(L)'
;QLGDRPATGSPYFTARDVPCEMCDDIPCVAACPSGALSKDLKNIDDSRMGIAVLSDRETCLNVRGLRCDVCYRVCPLMGKAITLDMQANKRTGKHASFIPTIHSEACTGCGKCEKSCVLEEAAIKVFPRSLTKGQMGEHYRLGWIEKEKAGKSLMPGLIDLPDRRPGGRI
;
A
#
# COMPACT_ATOMS: atom_id res chain seq x y z
N GLN A 1 -10.65 -19.02 4.49
CA GLN A 1 -9.31 -18.66 3.98
C GLN A 1 -9.49 -18.19 2.55
N LEU A 2 -9.36 -16.88 2.29
CA LEU A 2 -9.48 -16.33 0.94
C LEU A 2 -8.06 -16.11 0.39
N GLY A 3 -7.76 -16.73 -0.75
CA GLY A 3 -6.41 -16.91 -1.28
C GLY A 3 -6.10 -18.39 -1.34
N ASP A 4 -5.96 -18.92 -2.56
CA ASP A 4 -5.63 -20.32 -2.78
C ASP A 4 -4.46 -20.74 -1.89
N ARG A 5 -4.51 -21.98 -1.39
CA ARG A 5 -3.34 -22.55 -0.72
C ARG A 5 -2.19 -22.46 -1.73
N PRO A 6 -1.02 -21.95 -1.32
CA PRO A 6 0.11 -21.83 -2.22
C PRO A 6 0.34 -23.17 -2.91
N ALA A 7 0.52 -23.14 -4.23
CA ALA A 7 0.71 -24.35 -5.01
C ALA A 7 1.85 -25.19 -4.40
N THR A 8 1.69 -26.51 -4.38
CA THR A 8 2.66 -27.42 -3.79
C THR A 8 4.08 -27.11 -4.26
N GLY A 9 5.00 -26.89 -3.33
CA GLY A 9 6.39 -26.50 -3.61
C GLY A 9 6.65 -25.00 -3.75
N SER A 10 5.62 -24.15 -3.68
CA SER A 10 5.77 -22.69 -3.63
C SER A 10 6.11 -22.25 -2.20
N PRO A 11 7.25 -21.57 -1.98
CA PRO A 11 7.59 -21.03 -0.68
C PRO A 11 6.58 -19.94 -0.30
N TYR A 12 6.07 -20.01 0.92
CA TYR A 12 5.17 -19.01 1.49
C TYR A 12 5.47 -18.82 2.97
N PHE A 13 4.95 -17.74 3.54
CA PHE A 13 4.97 -17.50 4.97
C PHE A 13 3.60 -17.01 5.42
N THR A 14 3.29 -17.22 6.69
CA THR A 14 2.11 -16.63 7.33
C THR A 14 2.55 -15.34 8.02
N ALA A 15 2.16 -14.20 7.45
CA ALA A 15 2.57 -12.87 7.93
C ALA A 15 2.30 -12.64 9.43
N ARG A 16 1.20 -13.20 9.95
CA ARG A 16 0.84 -13.13 11.37
C ARG A 16 1.74 -13.95 12.30
N ASP A 17 2.38 -15.01 11.80
CA ASP A 17 3.19 -15.91 12.61
C ASP A 17 4.66 -15.55 12.52
N VAL A 18 5.21 -15.59 11.30
CA VAL A 18 6.62 -15.33 11.00
C VAL A 18 6.67 -14.48 9.72
N PRO A 19 6.75 -13.13 9.85
CA PRO A 19 6.88 -12.26 8.70
C PRO A 19 8.28 -12.35 8.06
N CYS A 20 8.43 -11.79 6.87
CA CYS A 20 9.74 -11.61 6.25
C CYS A 20 10.61 -10.67 7.09
N GLU A 21 11.84 -11.08 7.40
CA GLU A 21 12.75 -10.26 8.21
C GLU A 21 13.41 -9.11 7.45
N MET A 22 13.29 -9.11 6.12
CA MET A 22 13.89 -8.11 5.22
C MET A 22 15.42 -8.09 5.30
N CYS A 23 16.03 -9.28 5.22
CA CYS A 23 17.49 -9.44 5.24
C CYS A 23 18.13 -8.81 3.99
N ASP A 24 19.14 -7.96 4.19
CA ASP A 24 19.84 -7.25 3.10
C ASP A 24 20.62 -8.19 2.16
N ASP A 25 21.09 -9.32 2.68
CA ASP A 25 21.86 -10.34 1.96
C ASP A 25 20.98 -11.40 1.26
N ILE A 26 19.66 -11.35 1.46
CA ILE A 26 18.64 -12.17 0.77
C ILE A 26 19.01 -13.68 0.68
N PRO A 27 19.36 -14.35 1.80
CA PRO A 27 19.83 -15.73 1.77
C PRO A 27 18.76 -16.73 1.30
N CYS A 28 17.48 -16.36 1.44
CA CYS A 28 16.34 -17.17 0.99
C CYS A 28 16.32 -17.38 -0.53
N VAL A 29 16.76 -16.39 -1.33
CA VAL A 29 16.84 -16.51 -2.80
C VAL A 29 17.91 -17.52 -3.18
N ALA A 30 19.10 -17.45 -2.55
CA ALA A 30 20.18 -18.40 -2.78
C ALA A 30 19.80 -19.83 -2.40
N ALA A 31 19.03 -20.00 -1.31
CA ALA A 31 18.56 -21.28 -0.84
C ALA A 31 17.40 -21.87 -1.64
N CYS A 32 16.71 -21.09 -2.49
CA CYS A 32 15.51 -21.52 -3.21
C CYS A 32 15.87 -22.39 -4.44
N PRO A 33 15.63 -23.72 -4.42
CA PRO A 33 16.02 -24.60 -5.52
C PRO A 33 15.03 -24.55 -6.70
N SER A 34 13.76 -24.24 -6.43
CA SER A 34 12.67 -24.26 -7.41
C SER A 34 12.66 -23.05 -8.35
N GLY A 35 13.40 -21.99 -8.02
CA GLY A 35 13.34 -20.72 -8.74
C GLY A 35 12.05 -19.93 -8.50
N ALA A 36 11.26 -20.31 -7.49
CA ALA A 36 10.06 -19.56 -7.10
C ALA A 36 10.39 -18.15 -6.59
N LEU A 37 11.60 -17.97 -6.04
CA LEU A 37 12.17 -16.65 -5.77
C LEU A 37 13.17 -16.29 -6.88
N SER A 38 13.04 -15.07 -7.43
CA SER A 38 13.91 -14.61 -8.51
C SER A 38 15.33 -14.37 -8.02
N LYS A 39 16.31 -14.94 -8.73
CA LYS A 39 17.74 -14.73 -8.50
C LYS A 39 18.21 -13.33 -8.90
N ASP A 40 17.38 -12.59 -9.64
CA ASP A 40 17.67 -11.22 -10.06
C ASP A 40 17.35 -10.18 -8.96
N LEU A 41 16.71 -10.61 -7.87
CA LEU A 41 16.42 -9.74 -6.74
C LEU A 41 17.73 -9.39 -6.00
N LYS A 42 18.21 -8.17 -6.20
CA LYS A 42 19.45 -7.64 -5.59
C LYS A 42 19.20 -6.80 -4.35
N ASN A 43 18.02 -6.20 -4.24
CA ASN A 43 17.61 -5.39 -3.10
C ASN A 43 16.27 -5.93 -2.57
N ILE A 44 16.23 -6.20 -1.26
CA ILE A 44 15.04 -6.76 -0.60
C ILE A 44 13.84 -5.81 -0.65
N ASP A 45 14.07 -4.49 -0.75
CA ASP A 45 13.02 -3.48 -0.90
C ASP A 45 12.25 -3.58 -2.23
N ASP A 46 12.86 -4.22 -3.23
CA ASP A 46 12.23 -4.48 -4.54
C ASP A 46 11.36 -5.74 -4.52
N SER A 47 11.33 -6.48 -3.41
CA SER A 47 10.49 -7.67 -3.27
C SER A 47 9.00 -7.33 -3.35
N ARG A 48 8.20 -8.23 -3.95
CA ARG A 48 6.76 -8.04 -4.17
C ARG A 48 5.96 -9.29 -3.77
N MET A 49 6.07 -9.66 -2.49
CA MET A 49 5.41 -10.83 -1.90
C MET A 49 3.89 -10.65 -1.77
N GLY A 50 3.44 -9.44 -1.48
CA GLY A 50 2.02 -9.14 -1.24
C GLY A 50 1.76 -7.65 -1.11
N ILE A 51 0.55 -7.30 -0.66
CA ILE A 51 0.17 -5.94 -0.29
C ILE A 51 -0.54 -6.02 1.07
N ALA A 52 -0.13 -5.17 2.00
CA ALA A 52 -0.85 -4.98 3.25
C ALA A 52 -2.11 -4.15 3.02
N VAL A 53 -3.23 -4.56 3.60
CA VAL A 53 -4.51 -3.85 3.51
C VAL A 53 -5.06 -3.69 4.92
N LEU A 54 -5.53 -2.49 5.23
CA LEU A 54 -6.35 -2.26 6.42
C LEU A 54 -7.72 -2.93 6.19
N SER A 55 -7.83 -4.19 6.58
CA SER A 55 -8.99 -5.04 6.32
C SER A 55 -10.18 -4.73 7.24
N ASP A 56 -9.91 -4.21 8.44
CA ASP A 56 -10.93 -3.81 9.41
C ASP A 56 -10.63 -2.40 9.92
N ARG A 57 -11.43 -1.44 9.47
CA ARG A 57 -11.25 -0.03 9.81
C ARG A 57 -11.88 0.29 11.17
N GLU A 58 -12.96 -0.40 11.53
CA GLU A 58 -13.78 -0.21 12.71
C GLU A 58 -13.09 -0.69 13.99
N THR A 59 -12.25 -1.72 13.88
CA THR A 59 -11.49 -2.28 15.01
C THR A 59 -10.11 -1.64 15.15
N CYS A 60 -9.56 -1.04 14.08
CA CYS A 60 -8.25 -0.40 14.12
C CYS A 60 -8.17 0.74 15.17
N LEU A 61 -7.25 0.61 16.13
CA LEU A 61 -7.09 1.57 17.23
C LEU A 61 -6.81 3.00 16.74
N ASN A 62 -5.96 3.15 15.71
CA ASN A 62 -5.62 4.44 15.10
C ASN A 62 -6.83 5.14 14.47
N VAL A 63 -7.70 4.38 13.81
CA VAL A 63 -8.94 4.92 13.22
C VAL A 63 -9.90 5.37 14.32
N ARG A 64 -9.99 4.60 15.41
CA ARG A 64 -10.77 4.93 16.61
C ARG A 64 -10.23 6.13 17.40
N GLY A 65 -9.08 6.69 16.99
CA GLY A 65 -8.46 7.85 17.62
C GLY A 65 -7.54 7.52 18.79
N LEU A 66 -7.18 6.24 18.99
CA LEU A 66 -6.16 5.82 19.93
C LEU A 66 -4.81 5.79 19.22
N ARG A 67 -3.77 6.34 19.83
CA ARG A 67 -2.44 6.43 19.22
C ARG A 67 -1.68 5.11 19.40
N CYS A 68 -1.78 4.21 18.42
CA CYS A 68 -1.04 2.96 18.37
C CYS A 68 0.19 3.08 17.46
N ASP A 69 0.00 3.52 16.21
CA ASP A 69 1.04 3.74 15.17
C ASP A 69 2.02 2.56 14.94
N VAL A 70 1.76 1.37 15.50
CA VAL A 70 2.74 0.26 15.51
C VAL A 70 3.03 -0.24 14.11
N CYS A 71 2.01 -0.42 13.27
CA CYS A 71 2.17 -0.89 11.89
C CYS A 71 3.02 0.06 11.04
N TYR A 72 2.93 1.37 11.30
CA TYR A 72 3.75 2.39 10.65
C TYR A 72 5.19 2.30 11.13
N ARG A 73 5.41 2.19 12.44
CA ARG A 73 6.76 2.18 13.05
C ARG A 73 7.58 0.93 12.74
N VAL A 74 6.94 -0.22 12.63
CA VAL A 74 7.63 -1.49 12.32
C VAL A 74 7.88 -1.69 10.83
N CYS A 75 7.35 -0.81 9.98
CA CYS A 75 7.54 -0.93 8.54
C CYS A 75 8.98 -0.54 8.16
N PRO A 76 9.73 -1.42 7.48
CA PRO A 76 11.07 -1.09 6.98
C PRO A 76 11.05 0.09 5.99
N LEU A 77 9.97 0.20 5.23
CA LEU A 77 9.74 1.24 4.22
C LEU A 77 8.79 2.33 4.74
N MET A 78 8.98 2.75 5.99
CA MET A 78 8.17 3.79 6.63
C MET A 78 8.14 5.08 5.80
N GLY A 79 6.96 5.68 5.64
CA GLY A 79 6.76 6.89 4.83
C GLY A 79 6.73 6.65 3.32
N LYS A 80 7.13 5.46 2.84
CA LYS A 80 7.04 5.04 1.44
C LYS A 80 5.93 4.01 1.23
N ALA A 81 6.03 2.87 1.89
CA ALA A 81 5.05 1.77 1.80
C ALA A 81 3.80 2.01 2.65
N ILE A 82 3.94 2.73 3.75
CA ILE A 82 2.86 3.10 4.66
C ILE A 82 3.03 4.53 5.12
N THR A 83 1.94 5.31 5.09
CA THR A 83 1.86 6.67 5.62
C THR A 83 0.74 6.77 6.65
N LEU A 84 0.73 7.85 7.43
CA LEU A 84 -0.36 8.16 8.34
C LEU A 84 -1.13 9.36 7.78
N ASP A 85 -2.37 9.13 7.33
CA ASP A 85 -3.28 10.19 6.93
C ASP A 85 -3.94 10.80 8.17
N MET A 86 -3.73 12.11 8.35
CA MET A 86 -4.26 12.85 9.49
C MET A 86 -5.68 13.32 9.19
N GLN A 87 -6.65 12.76 9.89
CA GLN A 87 -8.05 13.15 9.78
C GLN A 87 -8.56 13.77 11.08
N ALA A 88 -9.28 14.88 11.00
CA ALA A 88 -9.92 15.47 12.17
C ALA A 88 -10.98 14.52 12.72
N ASN A 89 -10.94 14.23 14.02
CA ASN A 89 -11.93 13.37 14.65
C ASN A 89 -13.27 14.09 14.73
N LYS A 90 -14.23 13.65 13.91
CA LYS A 90 -15.57 14.24 13.82
C LYS A 90 -16.34 14.26 15.14
N ARG A 91 -16.05 13.34 16.08
CA ARG A 91 -16.74 13.24 17.37
C ARG A 91 -16.29 14.30 18.37
N THR A 92 -14.99 14.60 18.42
CA THR A 92 -14.44 15.50 19.46
C THR A 92 -13.93 16.82 18.91
N GLY A 93 -13.71 16.94 17.60
CA GLY A 93 -13.19 18.14 16.93
C GLY A 93 -11.77 18.57 17.34
N LYS A 94 -11.21 18.00 18.42
CA LYS A 94 -9.93 18.39 19.02
C LYS A 94 -8.81 17.38 18.75
N HIS A 95 -9.14 16.11 18.55
CA HIS A 95 -8.16 15.05 18.32
C HIS A 95 -8.04 14.73 16.83
N ALA A 96 -6.84 14.43 16.36
CA ALA A 96 -6.62 13.85 15.04
C ALA A 96 -6.62 12.32 15.14
N SER A 97 -7.26 11.65 14.19
CA SER A 97 -7.07 10.23 13.91
C SER A 97 -5.94 10.08 12.88
N PHE A 98 -5.04 9.12 13.11
CA PHE A 98 -3.88 8.87 12.26
C PHE A 98 -4.09 7.58 11.48
N ILE A 99 -4.78 7.68 10.34
CA ILE A 99 -5.22 6.50 9.61
C ILE A 99 -4.05 5.93 8.82
N PRO A 100 -3.67 4.65 9.03
CA PRO A 100 -2.62 4.03 8.24
C PRO A 100 -3.10 3.85 6.79
N THR A 101 -2.36 4.40 5.85
CA THR A 101 -2.60 4.30 4.41
C THR A 101 -1.45 3.53 3.77
N ILE A 102 -1.75 2.42 3.10
CA ILE A 102 -0.76 1.57 2.45
C ILE A 102 -0.65 1.96 0.97
N HIS A 103 0.57 2.12 0.49
CA HIS A 103 0.88 2.43 -0.90
C HIS A 103 1.33 1.17 -1.63
N SER A 104 0.49 0.67 -2.55
CA SER A 104 0.67 -0.64 -3.20
C SER A 104 1.93 -0.76 -4.07
N GLU A 105 2.45 0.35 -4.59
CA GLU A 105 3.67 0.37 -5.41
C GLU A 105 4.95 0.14 -4.58
N ALA A 106 4.98 0.66 -3.36
CA ALA A 106 6.12 0.54 -2.45
C ALA A 106 5.96 -0.62 -1.44
N CYS A 107 4.74 -1.05 -1.14
CA CYS A 107 4.51 -2.16 -0.23
C CYS A 107 5.06 -3.47 -0.79
N THR A 108 6.02 -4.06 -0.08
CA THR A 108 6.62 -5.37 -0.40
C THR A 108 5.74 -6.53 0.02
N GLY A 109 4.87 -6.31 1.01
CA GLY A 109 4.07 -7.37 1.64
C GLY A 109 4.83 -8.19 2.67
N CYS A 110 5.87 -7.65 3.32
CA CYS A 110 6.71 -8.38 4.28
C CYS A 110 5.97 -8.93 5.53
N GLY A 111 4.79 -8.41 5.86
CA GLY A 111 4.00 -8.93 6.98
C GLY A 111 4.35 -8.38 8.36
N LYS A 112 5.45 -7.63 8.53
CA LYS A 112 5.83 -7.06 9.84
C LYS A 112 4.69 -6.25 10.50
N CYS A 113 3.89 -5.55 9.70
CA CYS A 113 2.73 -4.79 10.17
C CYS A 113 1.57 -5.65 10.68
N GLU A 114 1.33 -6.81 10.08
CA GLU A 114 0.30 -7.76 10.50
C GLU A 114 0.72 -8.50 11.77
N LYS A 115 1.98 -8.95 11.83
CA LYS A 115 2.56 -9.55 13.04
C LYS A 115 2.48 -8.63 14.24
N SER A 116 2.84 -7.36 14.03
CA SER A 116 2.95 -6.37 15.11
C SER A 116 1.61 -5.73 15.50
N CYS A 117 0.51 -6.09 14.82
CA CYS A 117 -0.80 -5.60 15.21
C CYS A 117 -1.16 -6.14 16.61
N VAL A 118 -1.41 -5.21 17.55
CA VAL A 118 -1.66 -5.54 18.96
C VAL A 118 -3.02 -6.18 19.23
N LEU A 119 -3.91 -6.17 18.23
CA LEU A 119 -5.21 -6.83 18.31
C LEU A 119 -5.02 -8.35 18.18
N GLU A 120 -5.91 -9.13 18.80
CA GLU A 120 -5.92 -10.60 18.68
C GLU A 120 -6.10 -11.03 17.22
N GLU A 121 -7.14 -10.49 16.58
CA GLU A 121 -7.33 -10.52 15.14
C GLU A 121 -6.80 -9.22 14.50
N ALA A 122 -5.82 -9.35 13.61
CA ALA A 122 -5.16 -8.19 13.03
C ALA A 122 -6.11 -7.37 12.14
N ALA A 123 -6.19 -6.06 12.40
CA ALA A 123 -6.95 -5.12 11.57
C ALA A 123 -6.27 -4.83 10.21
N ILE A 124 -4.97 -5.08 10.11
CA ILE A 124 -4.18 -4.99 8.88
C ILE A 124 -3.68 -6.38 8.52
N LYS A 125 -3.98 -6.82 7.30
CA LYS A 125 -3.65 -8.15 6.79
C LYS A 125 -2.93 -8.06 5.45
N VAL A 126 -1.97 -8.94 5.22
CA VAL A 126 -1.26 -9.06 3.94
C VAL A 126 -1.97 -10.05 3.05
N PHE A 127 -2.21 -9.64 1.81
CA PHE A 127 -2.82 -10.48 0.79
C PHE A 127 -1.94 -10.56 -0.46
N PRO A 128 -2.11 -11.62 -1.28
CA PRO A 128 -1.52 -11.69 -2.61
C PRO A 128 -1.86 -10.46 -3.45
N ARG A 129 -0.89 -10.00 -4.25
CA ARG A 129 -1.05 -8.79 -5.10
C ARG A 129 -2.20 -8.94 -6.09
N SER A 130 -2.42 -10.14 -6.61
CA SER A 130 -3.51 -10.45 -7.55
C SER A 130 -4.91 -10.25 -6.96
N LEU A 131 -5.07 -10.39 -5.64
CA LEU A 131 -6.36 -10.21 -4.97
C LEU A 131 -6.59 -8.77 -4.48
N THR A 132 -5.54 -7.95 -4.45
CA THR A 132 -5.58 -6.61 -3.82
C THR A 132 -5.33 -5.47 -4.78
N LYS A 133 -4.44 -5.63 -5.75
CA LYS A 133 -4.08 -4.56 -6.69
C LYS A 133 -5.10 -4.53 -7.83
N GLY A 134 -5.90 -3.46 -7.88
CA GLY A 134 -6.71 -3.14 -9.07
C GLY A 134 -5.83 -2.74 -10.26
N GLN A 135 -6.35 -2.89 -11.46
CA GLN A 135 -5.71 -2.47 -12.70
C GLN A 135 -6.65 -1.54 -13.47
N MET A 136 -6.11 -0.44 -14.00
CA MET A 136 -6.85 0.39 -14.95
C MET A 136 -6.90 -0.34 -16.29
N GLY A 137 -8.06 -0.34 -16.95
CA GLY A 137 -8.18 -0.87 -18.31
C GLY A 137 -7.29 -0.09 -19.28
N GLU A 138 -6.71 -0.77 -20.27
CA GLU A 138 -5.73 -0.18 -21.20
C GLU A 138 -6.25 1.04 -22.00
N HIS A 139 -7.57 1.17 -22.11
CA HIS A 139 -8.22 2.28 -22.79
C HIS A 139 -8.31 3.55 -21.93
N TYR A 140 -8.13 3.46 -20.61
CA TYR A 140 -8.07 4.63 -19.73
C TYR A 140 -6.68 5.23 -19.76
N ARG A 141 -6.53 6.32 -20.52
CA ARG A 141 -5.29 7.10 -20.59
C ARG A 141 -5.37 8.30 -19.67
N LEU A 142 -4.37 8.46 -18.81
CA LEU A 142 -4.24 9.63 -17.94
C LEU A 142 -3.70 10.80 -18.75
N GLY A 143 -4.53 11.84 -18.95
CA GLY A 143 -4.22 12.95 -19.84
C GLY A 143 -2.91 13.68 -19.50
N TRP A 144 -2.52 13.75 -18.22
CA TRP A 144 -1.24 14.34 -17.81
C TRP A 144 -0.02 13.48 -18.18
N ILE A 145 -0.09 12.15 -18.05
CA ILE A 145 0.98 11.23 -18.48
C ILE A 145 1.16 11.32 -20.00
N GLU A 146 0.04 11.32 -20.72
CA GLU A 146 0.09 11.39 -22.18
C GLU A 146 0.55 12.77 -22.69
N LYS A 147 0.22 13.85 -21.97
CA LYS A 147 0.75 15.19 -22.22
C LYS A 147 2.26 15.25 -22.01
N GLU A 148 2.78 14.68 -20.92
CA GLU A 148 4.22 14.61 -20.66
C GLU A 148 4.95 13.85 -21.78
N LYS A 149 4.44 12.68 -22.20
CA LYS A 149 4.99 11.91 -23.34
C LYS A 149 4.97 12.69 -24.66
N ALA A 150 3.88 13.40 -24.94
CA ALA A 150 3.69 14.13 -26.19
C ALA A 150 4.33 15.53 -26.20
N GLY A 151 4.79 16.02 -25.05
CA GLY A 151 5.28 17.39 -24.86
C GLY A 151 4.22 18.49 -24.99
N LYS A 152 2.96 18.13 -25.26
CA LYS A 152 1.83 19.06 -25.46
C LYS A 152 0.51 18.41 -25.09
N SER A 153 -0.52 19.23 -24.83
CA SER A 153 -1.87 18.72 -24.58
C SER A 153 -2.35 17.89 -25.78
N LEU A 154 -2.87 16.69 -25.51
CA LEU A 154 -3.51 15.85 -26.53
C LEU A 154 -4.93 16.33 -26.89
N MET A 155 -5.52 17.22 -26.10
CA MET A 155 -6.78 17.87 -26.44
C MET A 155 -6.50 19.25 -27.05
N PRO A 156 -6.69 19.42 -28.37
CA PRO A 156 -6.54 20.71 -29.02
C PRO A 156 -7.70 21.64 -28.62
N GLY A 157 -7.40 22.93 -28.41
CA GLY A 157 -8.42 23.97 -28.24
C GLY A 157 -9.12 23.98 -26.88
N LEU A 158 -8.38 23.85 -25.77
CA LEU A 158 -8.93 24.14 -24.45
C LEU A 158 -9.34 25.62 -24.40
N ILE A 159 -10.64 25.88 -24.54
CA ILE A 159 -11.22 27.21 -24.40
C ILE A 159 -11.20 27.54 -22.91
N ASP A 160 -10.44 28.57 -22.54
CA ASP A 160 -10.45 29.11 -21.19
C ASP A 160 -11.78 29.81 -20.97
N LEU A 161 -12.64 29.22 -20.13
CA LEU A 161 -13.93 29.79 -19.78
C LEU A 161 -13.70 30.95 -18.81
N PRO A 162 -14.46 32.06 -18.93
CA PRO A 162 -14.26 33.21 -18.04
C PRO A 162 -14.48 32.82 -16.58
N ASP A 163 -13.45 33.02 -15.76
CA ASP A 163 -13.50 32.79 -14.31
C ASP A 163 -14.53 33.72 -13.64
N ARG A 164 -15.64 33.15 -13.17
CA ARG A 164 -16.65 33.90 -12.42
C ARG A 164 -16.15 34.14 -10.99
N ARG A 165 -15.46 35.27 -10.77
CA ARG A 165 -15.05 35.70 -9.43
C ARG A 165 -16.28 36.05 -8.56
N PRO A 166 -16.26 35.79 -7.25
CA PRO A 166 -17.33 36.21 -6.35
C PRO A 166 -17.31 37.74 -6.23
N GLY A 167 -18.09 38.42 -7.06
CA GLY A 167 -18.24 39.88 -7.06
C GLY A 167 -18.57 40.56 -8.39
N GLY A 168 -18.50 39.87 -9.54
CA GLY A 168 -18.74 40.48 -10.86
C GLY A 168 -20.22 40.58 -11.25
N ARG A 169 -20.74 41.81 -11.31
CA ARG A 169 -21.95 42.17 -12.07
C ARG A 169 -21.56 42.22 -13.57
N ILE A 170 -22.45 41.74 -14.45
CA ILE A 170 -22.31 41.78 -15.92
C ILE A 170 -21.98 43.18 -16.45
#